data_AF-A0A1Y1K674-F1
#
_entry.id   AF-A0A1Y1K674-F1
#
_cell.length_a   1.000
_cell.length_b   1.000
_cell.length_c   1.000
_cell.angle_alpha   90.00
_cell.angle_beta   90.00
_cell.angle_gamma   90.00
#
_symmetry.space_group_name_H-M   'P 1'
#
loop_
_entity.id
_entity.type
_entity.pdbx_description
1 polymer ?
#
loop_
_entity_poly.entity_id
_entity_poly.type
_entity_poly.pdbx_seq_one_letter_code
_entity_poly.pdbx_strand_id
1 'polypeptide(L)'
;MTSAYPYGQNPKNSSWLNWYNTDSRNILRVQDHDRRLKLLKQGNLAVVSFLSEMPQSKHDIHSFTVDLNISTPQLLLLNVSGMFRELRSGHKTAPIRHFFRSLVIVPAGSGFCIANEQLHVSNATEQQAKLAFKTPIIQTPQPAPELNAAPPAAAIPPVVPMVDDNTKQQMIQTMSQQSGMNLEWSQKCLEETNWDFNRAAFIFTELQKQGTIPAEAFVK
;
A
#
# COMPACT_ATOMS: atom_id res chain seq x y z
N MET A 1 -12.86 10.59 13.76
CA MET A 1 -11.89 11.39 12.98
C MET A 1 -11.24 12.43 13.88
N THR A 2 -10.00 12.84 13.59
CA THR A 2 -9.35 14.01 14.21
C THR A 2 -8.72 14.90 13.14
N SER A 3 -8.44 16.16 13.48
CA SER A 3 -7.81 17.11 12.59
C SER A 3 -6.92 18.09 13.34
N ALA A 4 -5.82 18.52 12.70
CA ALA A 4 -4.94 19.54 13.23
C ALA A 4 -4.18 20.29 12.14
N TYR A 5 -3.79 21.53 12.42
CA TYR A 5 -2.79 22.22 11.61
C TYR A 5 -1.39 21.69 11.99
N PRO A 6 -0.51 21.45 11.01
CA PRO A 6 0.90 21.18 11.28
C PRO A 6 1.54 22.31 12.09
N TYR A 7 2.62 22.00 12.81
CA TYR A 7 3.37 23.01 13.56
C TYR A 7 3.79 24.18 12.66
N GLY A 8 3.62 25.41 13.14
CA GLY A 8 3.90 26.64 12.39
C GLY A 8 2.81 27.08 11.42
N GLN A 9 1.80 26.24 11.12
CA GLN A 9 0.63 26.67 10.34
C GLN A 9 -0.48 27.19 11.25
N ASN A 10 -1.16 28.25 10.78
CA ASN A 10 -2.31 28.81 11.48
C ASN A 10 -3.51 28.95 10.51
N PRO A 11 -4.75 28.98 11.03
CA PRO A 11 -5.94 29.07 10.18
C PRO A 11 -6.03 30.34 9.33
N LYS A 12 -5.33 31.42 9.68
CA LYS A 12 -5.40 32.71 8.96
C LYS A 12 -4.59 32.68 7.67
N ASN A 13 -3.50 31.91 7.63
CA ASN A 13 -2.54 31.90 6.54
C ASN A 13 -2.45 30.53 5.83
N SER A 14 -3.34 29.60 6.15
CA SER A 14 -3.32 28.24 5.59
C SER A 14 -4.71 27.82 5.14
N SER A 15 -4.79 26.82 4.26
CA SER A 15 -6.08 26.26 3.85
C SER A 15 -6.87 25.81 5.09
N TRP A 16 -8.09 26.31 5.24
CA TRP A 16 -8.95 25.99 6.37
C TRP A 16 -9.22 24.50 6.49
N LEU A 17 -9.47 24.05 7.72
CA LEU A 17 -9.88 22.68 8.04
C LEU A 17 -11.32 22.63 8.59
N ASN A 18 -12.13 23.66 8.31
CA ASN A 18 -13.43 23.88 8.96
C ASN A 18 -14.35 22.65 8.89
N TRP A 19 -14.46 22.02 7.72
CA TRP A 19 -15.25 20.81 7.56
C TRP A 19 -14.78 19.68 8.49
N TYR A 20 -13.47 19.43 8.59
CA TYR A 20 -12.97 18.38 9.48
C TYR A 20 -13.09 18.76 10.96
N ASN A 21 -12.99 20.05 11.27
CA ASN A 21 -13.05 20.54 12.64
C ASN A 21 -14.44 20.39 13.27
N THR A 22 -15.53 20.38 12.50
CA THR A 22 -16.88 20.13 13.03
C THR A 22 -17.00 18.73 13.63
N ASP A 23 -16.39 17.74 12.97
CA ASP A 23 -16.44 16.32 13.33
C ASP A 23 -15.13 15.78 13.95
N SER A 24 -14.25 16.69 14.38
CA SER A 24 -12.97 16.35 15.01
C SER A 24 -13.17 15.89 16.45
N ARG A 25 -12.92 14.60 16.71
CA ARG A 25 -13.03 13.94 18.00
C ARG A 25 -11.69 13.90 18.74
N ASN A 26 -11.23 15.06 19.21
CA ASN A 26 -10.06 15.13 20.10
C ASN A 26 -10.51 15.01 21.55
N ILE A 27 -10.27 13.86 22.19
CA ILE A 27 -10.71 13.58 23.57
C ILE A 27 -10.05 14.49 24.61
N LEU A 28 -8.89 15.09 24.30
CA LEU A 28 -8.24 16.07 25.18
C LEU A 28 -8.94 17.43 25.16
N ARG A 29 -9.68 17.75 24.09
CA ARG A 29 -10.38 19.03 23.92
C ARG A 29 -11.88 18.92 24.16
N VAL A 30 -12.51 17.88 23.62
CA VAL A 30 -13.94 17.62 23.78
C VAL A 30 -14.10 16.95 25.14
N GLN A 31 -14.61 17.66 26.14
CA GLN A 31 -14.85 17.11 27.48
C GLN A 31 -16.27 16.57 27.66
N ASP A 32 -17.23 17.17 26.96
CA ASP A 32 -18.64 16.75 27.00
C ASP A 32 -18.83 15.30 26.52
N HIS A 33 -19.50 14.49 27.35
CA HIS A 33 -19.67 13.06 27.12
C HIS A 33 -20.57 12.78 25.91
N ASP A 34 -21.72 13.42 25.83
CA ASP A 34 -22.69 13.19 24.75
C ASP A 34 -22.10 13.58 23.40
N ARG A 35 -21.34 14.68 23.34
CA ARG A 35 -20.60 15.08 22.14
C ARG A 35 -19.53 14.06 21.76
N ARG A 36 -18.79 13.48 22.72
CA ARG A 36 -17.82 12.41 22.42
C ARG A 36 -18.48 11.19 21.79
N LEU A 37 -19.70 10.84 22.22
CA LEU A 37 -20.48 9.74 21.65
C LEU A 37 -20.97 10.09 20.25
N LYS A 38 -21.56 11.28 20.04
CA LYS A 38 -22.04 11.74 18.73
C LYS A 38 -20.95 11.83 17.66
N LEU A 39 -19.72 12.15 18.06
CA LEU A 39 -18.57 12.22 17.16
C LEU A 39 -17.99 10.85 16.79
N LEU A 40 -18.40 9.77 17.48
CA LEU A 40 -18.07 8.39 17.12
C LEU A 40 -19.19 7.82 16.24
N LYS A 41 -18.91 7.63 14.95
CA LYS A 41 -19.88 7.06 14.01
C LYS A 41 -19.92 5.54 14.22
N GLN A 42 -21.11 4.99 14.47
CA GLN A 42 -21.30 3.57 14.79
C GLN A 42 -22.34 2.95 13.86
N GLY A 43 -22.06 1.73 13.40
CA GLY A 43 -22.88 1.03 12.41
C GLY A 43 -22.65 1.50 10.98
N ASN A 44 -22.94 0.61 10.03
CA ASN A 44 -22.57 0.79 8.62
C ASN A 44 -23.18 2.07 8.01
N LEU A 45 -24.47 2.34 8.29
CA LEU A 45 -25.16 3.50 7.73
C LEU A 45 -24.54 4.83 8.17
N ALA A 46 -24.28 5.00 9.47
CA ALA A 46 -23.70 6.23 10.00
C ALA A 46 -22.27 6.45 9.51
N VAL A 47 -21.48 5.37 9.40
CA VAL A 47 -20.12 5.42 8.87
C VAL A 47 -20.13 5.82 7.38
N VAL A 48 -20.93 5.15 6.56
CA VAL A 48 -20.99 5.42 5.11
C VAL A 48 -21.57 6.80 4.82
N SER A 49 -22.61 7.24 5.56
CA SER A 49 -23.16 8.60 5.43
C SER A 49 -22.09 9.64 5.70
N PHE A 50 -21.39 9.50 6.84
CA PHE A 50 -20.31 10.42 7.22
C PHE A 50 -19.19 10.47 6.18
N LEU A 51 -18.73 9.31 5.68
CA LEU A 51 -17.69 9.25 4.64
C LEU A 51 -18.14 9.85 3.31
N SER A 52 -19.43 9.73 2.97
CA SER A 52 -20.00 10.28 1.73
C SER A 52 -20.18 11.79 1.79
N GLU A 53 -20.37 12.35 2.99
CA GLU A 53 -20.46 13.79 3.24
C GLU A 53 -19.08 14.47 3.29
N MET A 54 -18.00 13.69 3.44
CA MET A 54 -16.63 14.21 3.43
C MET A 54 -16.32 14.95 2.12
N PRO A 55 -15.42 15.95 2.15
CA PRO A 55 -14.93 16.58 0.94
C PRO A 55 -14.40 15.53 -0.02
N GLN A 56 -14.86 15.61 -1.27
CA GLN A 56 -14.40 14.72 -2.33
C GLN A 56 -12.87 14.80 -2.41
N SER A 57 -12.21 13.67 -2.62
CA SER A 57 -10.75 13.60 -2.57
C SER A 57 -10.18 12.82 -3.74
N LYS A 58 -8.97 13.20 -4.17
CA LYS A 58 -8.10 12.39 -5.03
C LYS A 58 -6.84 12.09 -4.25
N HIS A 59 -6.61 10.82 -3.94
CA HIS A 59 -5.43 10.38 -3.20
C HIS A 59 -4.24 10.24 -4.16
N ASP A 60 -3.05 10.61 -3.67
CA ASP A 60 -1.79 10.29 -4.32
C ASP A 60 -1.32 8.92 -3.84
N ILE A 61 -1.68 7.86 -4.57
CA ILE A 61 -1.41 6.48 -4.18
C ILE A 61 0.09 6.21 -4.04
N HIS A 62 0.93 6.89 -4.83
CA HIS A 62 2.39 6.73 -4.76
C HIS A 62 3.01 7.34 -3.50
N SER A 63 2.26 8.19 -2.78
CA SER A 63 2.69 8.74 -1.49
C SER A 63 2.34 7.85 -0.31
N PHE A 64 1.62 6.73 -0.53
CA PHE A 64 1.14 5.92 0.57
C PHE A 64 2.30 5.19 1.24
N THR A 65 2.33 5.30 2.56
CA THR A 65 3.16 4.46 3.44
C THR A 65 2.24 3.62 4.30
N VAL A 66 2.59 2.35 4.50
CA VAL A 66 1.79 1.39 5.24
C VAL A 66 2.65 0.70 6.26
N ASP A 67 2.25 0.79 7.53
CA ASP A 67 2.86 0.08 8.64
C ASP A 67 1.90 -0.99 9.16
N LEU A 68 2.33 -2.26 9.12
CA LEU A 68 1.60 -3.37 9.74
C LEU A 68 2.05 -3.53 11.18
N ASN A 69 1.21 -3.08 12.12
CA ASN A 69 1.54 -3.04 13.54
C ASN A 69 1.29 -4.37 14.24
N ILE A 70 0.17 -5.03 13.91
CA ILE A 70 -0.23 -6.32 14.49
C ILE A 70 -0.75 -7.20 13.36
N SER A 71 -0.29 -8.45 13.32
CA SER A 71 -0.78 -9.47 12.40
C SER A 71 -1.04 -10.77 13.15
N THR A 72 -2.30 -11.18 13.19
CA THR A 72 -2.75 -12.43 13.80
C THR A 72 -3.85 -13.05 12.94
N PRO A 73 -4.16 -14.35 13.07
CA PRO A 73 -5.26 -14.97 12.32
C PRO A 73 -6.63 -14.32 12.57
N GLN A 74 -6.82 -13.65 13.71
CA GLN A 74 -8.10 -13.03 14.10
C GLN A 74 -8.14 -11.53 13.80
N LEU A 75 -6.99 -10.89 13.55
CA LEU A 75 -6.88 -9.43 13.52
C LEU A 75 -5.63 -8.95 12.79
N LEU A 76 -5.81 -7.92 11.96
CA LEU A 76 -4.74 -7.06 11.45
C LEU A 76 -4.92 -5.62 11.97
N LEU A 77 -3.83 -4.98 12.38
CA LEU A 77 -3.77 -3.55 12.70
C LEU A 77 -2.83 -2.85 11.72
N LEU A 78 -3.39 -2.05 10.81
CA LEU A 78 -2.66 -1.31 9.79
C LEU A 78 -2.70 0.18 10.07
N ASN A 79 -1.57 0.86 9.89
CA ASN A 79 -1.55 2.30 9.73
C ASN A 79 -1.24 2.62 8.27
N VAL A 80 -2.02 3.52 7.67
CA VAL A 80 -1.83 4.00 6.30
C VAL A 80 -1.74 5.51 6.36
N SER A 81 -0.67 6.09 5.84
CA SER A 81 -0.56 7.54 5.67
C SER A 81 -0.22 7.91 4.25
N GLY A 82 -0.50 9.15 3.88
CA GLY A 82 -0.17 9.67 2.57
C GLY A 82 -0.81 11.02 2.33
N MET A 83 -0.81 11.41 1.06
CA MET A 83 -1.30 12.70 0.60
C MET A 83 -2.58 12.54 -0.20
N PHE A 84 -3.48 13.52 -0.08
CA PHE A 84 -4.62 13.66 -0.95
C PHE A 84 -4.90 15.12 -1.28
N ARG A 85 -5.60 15.34 -2.39
CA ARG A 85 -6.09 16.65 -2.80
C ARG A 85 -7.59 16.68 -2.65
N GLU A 86 -8.13 17.73 -2.05
CA GLU A 86 -9.58 17.93 -2.03
C GLU A 86 -10.07 18.42 -3.38
N LEU A 87 -11.20 17.87 -3.81
CA LEU A 87 -11.91 18.24 -5.01
C LEU A 87 -13.07 19.15 -4.61
N ARG A 88 -13.34 20.19 -5.42
CA ARG A 88 -14.49 21.10 -5.23
C ARG A 88 -14.55 21.75 -3.83
N SER A 89 -13.40 22.10 -3.26
CA SER A 89 -13.26 22.51 -1.85
C SER A 89 -13.55 23.98 -1.53
N GLY A 90 -14.11 24.75 -2.48
CA GLY A 90 -14.37 26.19 -2.34
C GLY A 90 -13.10 27.07 -2.21
N HIS A 91 -11.91 26.46 -2.17
CA HIS A 91 -10.64 27.17 -2.19
C HIS A 91 -10.28 27.63 -3.61
N LYS A 92 -9.60 28.78 -3.72
CA LYS A 92 -9.00 29.24 -4.99
C LYS A 92 -8.04 28.20 -5.58
N THR A 93 -7.27 27.54 -4.71
CA THR A 93 -6.36 26.44 -5.07
C THR A 93 -6.76 25.21 -4.27
N ALA A 94 -6.93 24.08 -4.95
CA ALA A 94 -7.28 22.82 -4.31
C ALA A 94 -6.22 22.46 -3.24
N PRO A 95 -6.61 22.37 -1.95
CA PRO A 95 -5.66 22.13 -0.89
C PRO A 95 -5.16 20.70 -0.93
N ILE A 96 -3.87 20.54 -0.65
CA ILE A 96 -3.24 19.24 -0.42
C ILE A 96 -3.25 18.98 1.08
N ARG A 97 -3.74 17.82 1.46
CA ARG A 97 -3.87 17.36 2.83
C ARG A 97 -3.01 16.13 3.03
N HIS A 98 -2.55 15.95 4.26
CA HIS A 98 -1.97 14.71 4.73
C HIS A 98 -3.04 13.96 5.51
N PHE A 99 -3.08 12.63 5.35
CA PHE A 99 -3.92 11.77 6.17
C PHE A 99 -3.09 10.70 6.86
N PHE A 100 -3.59 10.26 8.00
CA PHE A 100 -3.12 9.07 8.70
C PHE A 100 -4.34 8.27 9.17
N ARG A 101 -4.48 7.04 8.70
CA ARG A 101 -5.57 6.12 9.03
C ARG A 101 -5.02 4.94 9.79
N SER A 102 -5.59 4.67 10.96
CA SER A 102 -5.40 3.41 11.67
C SER A 102 -6.63 2.53 11.45
N LEU A 103 -6.41 1.30 11.00
CA LEU A 103 -7.44 0.34 10.61
C LEU A 103 -7.28 -0.93 11.42
N VAL A 104 -8.36 -1.33 12.10
CA VAL A 104 -8.53 -2.63 12.74
C VAL A 104 -9.33 -3.49 11.78
N ILE A 105 -8.73 -4.56 11.28
CA ILE A 105 -9.32 -5.43 10.25
C ILE A 105 -9.45 -6.83 10.81
N VAL A 106 -10.62 -7.44 10.62
CA VAL A 106 -10.93 -8.80 11.06
C VAL A 106 -11.26 -9.69 9.85
N PRO A 107 -11.04 -11.01 9.93
CA PRO A 107 -11.54 -11.94 8.93
C PRO A 107 -13.07 -11.91 8.87
N ALA A 108 -13.63 -11.96 7.65
CA ALA A 108 -15.06 -12.02 7.41
C ALA A 108 -15.35 -12.87 6.17
N GLY A 109 -15.92 -14.05 6.37
CA GLY A 109 -16.12 -15.03 5.31
C GLY A 109 -14.78 -15.40 4.65
N SER A 110 -14.69 -15.25 3.33
CA SER A 110 -13.47 -15.47 2.55
C SER A 110 -12.57 -14.23 2.43
N GLY A 111 -12.88 -13.14 3.13
CA GLY A 111 -12.16 -11.87 3.00
C GLY A 111 -11.97 -11.15 4.33
N PHE A 112 -11.91 -9.83 4.27
CA PHE A 112 -11.62 -8.96 5.39
C PHE A 112 -12.71 -7.91 5.59
N CYS A 113 -12.92 -7.50 6.83
CA CYS A 113 -13.83 -6.42 7.20
C CYS A 113 -13.12 -5.42 8.11
N ILE A 114 -13.30 -4.13 7.86
CA ILE A 114 -12.81 -3.08 8.76
C ILE A 114 -13.75 -3.00 9.96
N ALA A 115 -13.28 -3.42 11.12
CA ALA A 115 -14.03 -3.36 12.38
C ALA A 115 -13.96 -1.97 13.02
N ASN A 116 -12.80 -1.31 12.95
CA ASN A 116 -12.61 0.05 13.46
C ASN A 116 -11.70 0.85 12.53
N GLU A 117 -11.99 2.14 12.38
CA GLU A 117 -11.16 3.09 11.68
C GLU A 117 -10.96 4.36 12.53
N GLN A 118 -9.72 4.84 12.57
CA GLN A 118 -9.41 6.19 13.02
C GLN A 118 -8.69 6.96 11.92
N LEU A 119 -9.37 7.95 11.34
CA LEU A 119 -8.78 8.92 10.42
C LEU A 119 -8.29 10.17 11.16
N HIS A 120 -7.06 10.59 10.88
CA HIS A 120 -6.50 11.92 11.17
C HIS A 120 -6.24 12.68 9.87
N VAL A 121 -6.62 13.96 9.81
CA VAL A 121 -6.38 14.84 8.65
C VAL A 121 -5.65 16.11 9.07
N SER A 122 -4.60 16.46 8.34
CA SER A 122 -3.90 17.72 8.50
C SER A 122 -3.66 18.39 7.14
N ASN A 123 -3.24 19.65 7.16
CA ASN A 123 -2.61 20.23 5.97
C ASN A 123 -1.32 19.48 5.64
N ALA A 124 -0.98 19.45 4.36
CA ALA A 124 0.37 19.14 3.95
C ALA A 124 1.33 20.22 4.48
N THR A 125 2.54 19.83 4.87
CA THR A 125 3.65 20.77 4.97
C THR A 125 4.07 21.24 3.57
N GLU A 126 4.82 22.33 3.47
CA GLU A 126 5.32 22.80 2.17
C GLU A 126 6.19 21.75 1.47
N GLN A 127 7.00 21.02 2.23
CA GLN A 127 7.85 19.95 1.70
C GLN A 127 6.99 18.79 1.16
N GLN A 128 5.98 18.35 1.92
CA GLN A 128 5.05 17.31 1.47
C GLN A 128 4.27 17.76 0.23
N ALA A 129 3.76 18.99 0.21
CA ALA A 129 3.02 19.54 -0.92
C ALA A 129 3.87 19.63 -2.20
N LYS A 130 5.17 19.93 -2.07
CA LYS A 130 6.12 19.94 -3.19
C LYS A 130 6.37 18.55 -3.77
N LEU A 131 6.22 17.48 -3.00
CA LEU A 131 6.48 16.10 -3.42
C LEU A 131 5.20 15.37 -3.88
N ALA A 132 4.05 15.75 -3.32
CA ALA A 132 2.76 15.13 -3.64
C ALA A 132 2.42 15.22 -5.13
N PHE A 133 1.82 14.15 -5.65
CA PHE A 133 1.41 13.95 -7.04
C PHE A 133 2.56 14.01 -8.06
N LYS A 134 3.81 13.88 -7.61
CA LYS A 134 4.94 13.62 -8.50
C LYS A 134 5.07 12.12 -8.66
N THR A 135 5.12 11.67 -9.91
CA THR A 135 5.46 10.27 -10.19
C THR A 135 6.88 10.03 -9.68
N PRO A 136 7.11 9.04 -8.79
CA PRO A 136 8.47 8.65 -8.47
C PRO A 136 9.14 8.22 -9.77
N ILE A 137 10.21 8.93 -10.14
CA ILE A 137 11.11 8.45 -11.18
C ILE A 137 11.76 7.22 -10.55
N ILE A 138 11.25 6.04 -10.87
CA ILE A 138 12.00 4.81 -10.68
C ILE A 138 13.18 4.97 -11.62
N GLN A 139 14.29 5.48 -11.10
CA GLN A 139 15.57 5.37 -11.78
C GLN A 139 15.84 3.87 -11.83
N THR A 140 15.53 3.25 -12.95
CA THR A 140 16.19 2.00 -13.34
C THR A 140 17.68 2.25 -13.15
N PRO A 141 18.40 1.44 -12.35
CA PRO A 141 19.84 1.56 -12.28
C PRO A 141 20.37 1.53 -13.72
N GLN A 142 20.96 2.64 -14.17
CA GLN A 142 21.72 2.59 -15.41
C GLN A 142 22.78 1.51 -15.22
N PRO A 143 22.99 0.60 -16.18
CA PRO A 143 24.12 -0.31 -16.14
C PRO A 143 25.38 0.53 -15.98
N ALA A 144 26.03 0.43 -14.82
CA ALA A 144 27.38 0.97 -14.67
C ALA A 144 28.26 0.24 -15.70
N PRO A 145 29.17 0.95 -16.41
CA PRO A 145 30.11 0.29 -17.30
C PRO A 145 30.93 -0.70 -16.48
N GLU A 146 30.90 -1.97 -16.87
CA GLU A 146 31.64 -3.05 -16.23
C GLU A 146 33.14 -2.72 -16.24
N LEU A 147 33.69 -2.46 -15.04
CA LEU A 147 35.12 -2.51 -14.80
C LEU A 147 35.39 -3.61 -13.78
N ASN A 148 35.87 -4.74 -14.33
CA ASN A 148 36.74 -5.75 -13.73
C ASN A 148 36.42 -6.25 -12.29
N ALA A 149 35.88 -7.47 -12.27
CA ALA A 149 36.18 -8.58 -11.37
C ALA A 149 36.65 -8.29 -9.92
N ALA A 150 35.75 -8.50 -8.97
CA ALA A 150 35.99 -9.14 -7.67
C ALA A 150 34.63 -9.61 -7.07
N PRO A 151 34.57 -10.70 -6.28
CA PRO A 151 33.30 -11.32 -5.89
C PRO A 151 32.64 -10.55 -4.74
N PRO A 152 31.33 -10.21 -4.79
CA PRO A 152 30.67 -9.62 -3.64
C PRO A 152 30.04 -10.67 -2.73
N ALA A 153 30.26 -10.43 -1.44
CA ALA A 153 29.62 -11.05 -0.31
C ALA A 153 28.09 -10.94 -0.35
N ALA A 154 27.45 -11.84 0.40
CA ALA A 154 26.01 -11.98 0.59
C ALA A 154 25.29 -10.63 0.79
N ALA A 155 24.44 -10.28 -0.18
CA ALA A 155 23.49 -9.18 -0.08
C ALA A 155 22.12 -9.72 0.36
N ILE A 156 21.54 -9.05 1.36
CA ILE A 156 20.25 -9.33 1.98
C ILE A 156 19.13 -9.12 0.93
N PRO A 157 18.20 -10.08 0.73
CA PRO A 157 17.16 -9.91 -0.28
C PRO A 157 16.07 -8.92 0.18
N PRO A 158 15.54 -8.08 -0.74
CA PRO A 158 14.42 -7.19 -0.49
C PRO A 158 13.09 -7.96 -0.36
N VAL A 159 12.21 -7.45 0.50
CA VAL A 159 10.89 -8.02 0.82
C VAL A 159 9.98 -7.98 -0.42
N VAL A 160 9.79 -9.13 -1.06
CA VAL A 160 8.81 -9.37 -2.12
C VAL A 160 7.40 -9.52 -1.53
N PRO A 161 6.33 -9.09 -2.22
CA PRO A 161 4.95 -9.34 -1.80
C PRO A 161 4.75 -10.87 -1.72
N MET A 162 4.34 -11.38 -0.56
CA MET A 162 4.05 -12.81 -0.42
C MET A 162 2.87 -13.17 -1.33
N VAL A 163 3.17 -13.79 -2.46
CA VAL A 163 2.22 -14.57 -3.26
C VAL A 163 1.70 -15.68 -2.34
N ASP A 164 0.39 -15.80 -2.20
CA ASP A 164 -0.26 -16.80 -1.36
C ASP A 164 0.08 -18.22 -1.85
N ASP A 165 0.24 -19.17 -0.91
CA ASP A 165 0.71 -20.53 -1.21
C ASP A 165 -0.19 -21.29 -2.19
N ASN A 166 -1.48 -20.93 -2.26
CA ASN A 166 -2.42 -21.52 -3.22
C ASN A 166 -2.14 -21.04 -4.66
N THR A 167 -1.95 -19.73 -4.85
CA THR A 167 -1.53 -19.18 -6.16
C THR A 167 -0.17 -19.72 -6.58
N LYS A 168 0.77 -19.90 -5.65
CA LYS A 168 2.07 -20.52 -5.93
C LYS A 168 1.92 -21.94 -6.50
N GLN A 169 1.10 -22.78 -5.87
CA GLN A 169 0.84 -24.13 -6.38
C GLN A 169 0.20 -24.11 -7.78
N GLN A 170 -0.73 -23.19 -8.03
CA GLN A 170 -1.34 -23.04 -9.35
C GLN A 170 -0.33 -22.58 -10.41
N MET A 171 0.57 -21.66 -10.07
CA MET A 171 1.65 -21.21 -10.96
C MET A 171 2.62 -22.34 -11.29
N ILE A 172 3.00 -23.17 -10.32
CA ILE A 172 3.85 -24.34 -10.54
C ILE A 172 3.20 -25.31 -11.52
N GLN A 173 1.93 -25.64 -11.30
CA GLN A 173 1.17 -26.54 -12.19
C GLN A 173 1.08 -25.98 -13.61
N THR A 174 0.78 -24.67 -13.74
CA THR A 174 0.67 -24.00 -15.03
C THR A 174 2.02 -23.96 -15.75
N MET A 175 3.10 -23.65 -15.03
CA MET A 175 4.45 -23.62 -15.58
C MET A 175 4.89 -25.00 -16.05
N SER A 176 4.65 -26.05 -15.26
CA SER A 176 4.95 -27.45 -15.64
C SER A 176 4.20 -27.88 -16.90
N GLN A 177 2.93 -27.50 -17.03
CA GLN A 177 2.15 -27.78 -18.24
C GLN A 177 2.67 -27.04 -19.48
N GLN A 178 3.09 -25.79 -19.34
CA GLN A 178 3.57 -24.97 -20.47
C GLN A 178 5.00 -25.33 -20.89
N SER A 179 5.90 -25.55 -19.93
CA SER A 179 7.30 -25.85 -20.19
C SER A 179 7.55 -27.32 -20.50
N GLY A 180 6.64 -28.21 -20.07
CA GLY A 180 6.85 -29.66 -20.10
C GLY A 180 7.82 -30.16 -19.04
N MET A 181 8.34 -29.27 -18.18
CA MET A 181 9.19 -29.65 -17.05
C MET A 181 8.36 -30.29 -15.93
N ASN A 182 9.01 -31.05 -15.05
CA ASN A 182 8.38 -31.56 -13.83
C ASN A 182 8.14 -30.44 -12.80
N LEU A 183 7.37 -30.76 -11.76
CA LEU A 183 6.95 -29.78 -10.75
C LEU A 183 8.13 -29.16 -9.99
N GLU A 184 9.17 -29.93 -9.71
CA GLU A 184 10.35 -29.46 -8.98
C GLU A 184 11.11 -28.38 -9.76
N TRP A 185 11.36 -28.62 -11.05
CA TRP A 185 12.04 -27.67 -11.91
C TRP A 185 11.17 -26.45 -12.26
N SER A 186 9.86 -26.65 -12.41
CA SER A 186 8.90 -25.54 -12.54
C SER A 186 8.86 -24.65 -11.31
N GLN A 187 8.90 -25.22 -10.11
CA GLN A 187 9.00 -24.48 -8.86
C GLN A 187 10.31 -23.69 -8.80
N LYS A 188 11.45 -24.34 -9.08
CA LYS A 188 12.76 -23.69 -9.05
C LYS A 188 12.83 -22.49 -10.02
N CYS A 189 12.29 -22.64 -11.22
CA CYS A 189 12.22 -21.55 -12.20
C CYS A 189 11.38 -20.36 -11.70
N LEU A 190 10.25 -20.63 -11.05
CA LEU A 190 9.40 -19.60 -10.43
C LEU A 190 10.08 -18.93 -9.23
N GLU A 191 10.79 -19.69 -8.39
CA GLU A 191 11.53 -19.16 -7.25
C GLU A 191 12.67 -18.22 -7.69
N GLU A 192 13.46 -18.63 -8.68
CA GLU A 192 14.56 -17.82 -9.23
C GLU A 192 14.08 -16.54 -9.92
N THR A 193 12.81 -16.50 -10.32
CA THR A 193 12.19 -15.33 -10.96
C THR A 193 11.29 -14.53 -10.02
N ASN A 194 11.39 -14.76 -8.70
CA ASN A 194 10.57 -14.10 -7.68
C ASN A 194 9.06 -14.25 -7.92
N TRP A 195 8.64 -15.41 -8.41
CA TRP A 195 7.26 -15.76 -8.72
C TRP A 195 6.60 -14.86 -9.79
N ASP A 196 7.39 -14.22 -10.65
CA ASP A 196 6.88 -13.56 -11.85
C ASP A 196 6.72 -14.57 -12.99
N PHE A 197 5.49 -15.00 -13.24
CA PHE A 197 5.17 -16.01 -14.25
C PHE A 197 5.64 -15.63 -15.66
N ASN A 198 5.45 -14.37 -16.08
CA ASN A 198 5.81 -13.94 -17.42
C ASN A 198 7.33 -13.94 -17.61
N ARG A 199 8.06 -13.55 -16.56
CA ARG A 199 9.52 -13.59 -16.54
C ARG A 199 10.05 -15.03 -16.52
N ALA A 200 9.43 -15.92 -15.73
CA ALA A 200 9.75 -17.35 -15.69
C ALA A 200 9.59 -18.01 -17.08
N ALA A 201 8.45 -17.79 -17.73
CA ALA A 201 8.17 -18.33 -19.05
C ALA A 201 9.15 -17.81 -20.12
N PHE A 202 9.51 -16.53 -20.07
CA PHE A 202 10.50 -15.94 -20.96
C PHE A 202 11.89 -16.57 -20.77
N ILE A 203 12.37 -16.65 -19.53
CA ILE A 203 13.70 -17.22 -19.22
C ILE A 203 13.75 -18.70 -19.59
N PHE A 204 12.71 -19.47 -19.28
CA PHE A 204 12.62 -20.86 -19.73
C PHE A 204 12.75 -20.97 -21.25
N THR A 205 12.02 -20.14 -22.01
CA THR A 205 12.07 -20.17 -23.48
C THR A 205 13.48 -19.88 -24.01
N GLU A 206 14.19 -18.94 -23.40
CA GLU A 206 15.56 -18.61 -23.78
C GLU A 206 16.55 -19.72 -23.41
N LEU A 207 16.46 -20.30 -22.22
CA LEU A 207 17.30 -21.44 -21.80
C LEU A 207 17.02 -22.70 -22.64
N GLN A 208 15.76 -22.92 -23.02
CA GLN A 208 15.37 -24.01 -23.91
C GLN A 208 15.98 -23.83 -25.31
N LYS A 209 15.99 -22.61 -25.86
CA LYS A 209 16.66 -22.31 -27.13
C LYS A 209 18.18 -22.52 -27.06
N GLN A 210 18.77 -22.20 -25.90
CA GLN A 210 20.21 -22.38 -25.65
C GLN A 210 20.58 -23.84 -25.37
N GLY A 211 19.60 -24.72 -25.13
CA GLY A 211 19.82 -26.13 -24.85
C GLY A 211 20.52 -26.39 -23.51
N THR A 212 20.44 -25.44 -22.57
CA THR A 212 21.14 -25.49 -21.28
C THR A 212 20.28 -26.07 -20.15
N ILE A 213 19.02 -26.42 -20.42
CA ILE A 213 18.13 -27.03 -19.43
C ILE A 213 18.49 -28.51 -19.25
N PRO A 214 18.78 -28.97 -18.02
CA PRO A 214 19.14 -30.36 -17.75
C PRO A 214 18.02 -31.34 -18.14
N ALA A 215 18.39 -32.54 -18.59
CA ALA A 215 17.44 -33.54 -19.04
C ALA A 215 16.51 -34.03 -17.91
N GLU A 216 17.00 -33.99 -16.67
CA GLU A 216 16.27 -34.32 -15.45
C GLU A 216 15.04 -33.42 -15.25
N ALA A 217 15.06 -32.21 -15.80
CA ALA A 217 13.93 -31.29 -15.75
C ALA A 217 12.69 -31.81 -16.46
N PHE A 218 12.84 -32.76 -17.38
CA PHE A 218 11.76 -33.32 -18.20
C PHE A 218 11.35 -34.74 -17.78
N VAL A 219 11.92 -35.27 -16.69
CA VAL A 219 11.53 -36.55 -16.11
C VAL A 219 10.32 -36.33 -15.20
N LYS A 220 9.16 -36.90 -15.58
CA LYS A 220 7.88 -36.72 -14.89
C LYS A 220 7.70 -37.62 -13.69
#